data_AF-A0A524Q9U3-F1
#
_entry.id   AF-A0A524Q9U3-F1
#
_cell.length_a   1.000
_cell.length_b   1.000
_cell.length_c   1.000
_cell.angle_alpha   90.00
_cell.angle_beta   90.00
_cell.angle_gamma   90.00
#
_symmetry.space_group_name_H-M   'P 1'
#
loop_
_entity.id
_entity.type
_entity.pdbx_description
1 polymer ?
#
loop_
_entity_poly.entity_id
_entity_poly.type
_entity_poly.pdbx_seq_one_letter_code
_entity_poly.pdbx_strand_id
1 'polypeptide(L)'
;FATHLVYLAPLYEECLRSDTYASGPGTIVADIITDLSGSKTLTGMAGVANTGTDRNWTGHPFAQANWFAFGRLAWDPYSSSKEIAEDWIRMTITHDPEIIAGISEMMMSSRETAVNYMTPLGLHHIMGEGHHYGPAPWVSTGRADWTSVYYHRADSLGIGFDRTETGSNAVSQYFTPLDIIYADTVQCPENLLLWFHHIPWGYTLSSGRTLWDELCYKYYDGAETVNSWLIYWNNLNGKIESELFNQVSSLLEIQKKEAEWWRDACVLYFQSFSERAIPPGLKQPDHSLEYYKGLKFSNVPGR
;
A
#
# COMPACT_ATOMS: atom_id res chain seq x y z
N PHE A 1 4.74 9.48 7.13
CA PHE A 1 6.02 10.19 6.89
C PHE A 1 5.87 11.16 5.74
N ALA A 2 6.94 11.88 5.41
CA ALA A 2 6.94 12.89 4.35
C ALA A 2 7.95 12.59 3.23
N THR A 3 8.46 11.36 3.13
CA THR A 3 9.49 10.96 2.15
C THR A 3 8.96 10.17 0.96
N HIS A 4 7.73 9.64 1.04
CA HIS A 4 7.14 8.79 0.00
C HIS A 4 5.95 9.49 -0.66
N LEU A 5 5.94 9.51 -2.00
CA LEU A 5 4.76 9.83 -2.79
C LEU A 5 3.80 8.63 -2.71
N VAL A 6 2.68 8.82 -2.02
CA VAL A 6 1.58 7.87 -1.93
C VAL A 6 0.26 8.63 -1.98
N TYR A 7 -0.39 8.64 -3.13
CA TYR A 7 -1.72 9.20 -3.32
C TYR A 7 -2.78 8.19 -2.85
N LEU A 8 -3.58 8.59 -1.87
CA LEU A 8 -4.45 7.71 -1.10
C LEU A 8 -5.89 7.67 -1.60
N ALA A 9 -6.29 8.52 -2.56
CA ALA A 9 -7.65 8.48 -3.09
C ALA A 9 -8.04 7.10 -3.65
N PRO A 10 -7.17 6.36 -4.37
CA PRO A 10 -7.49 5.01 -4.82
C PRO A 10 -7.85 4.07 -3.66
N LEU A 11 -7.19 4.20 -2.50
CA LEU A 11 -7.53 3.42 -1.29
C LEU A 11 -8.90 3.83 -0.73
N TYR A 12 -9.20 5.12 -0.70
CA TYR A 12 -10.48 5.62 -0.23
C TYR A 12 -11.62 5.18 -1.17
N GLU A 13 -11.44 5.31 -2.48
CA GLU A 13 -12.39 4.88 -3.49
C GLU A 13 -12.60 3.36 -3.44
N GLU A 14 -11.55 2.55 -3.35
CA GLU A 14 -11.64 1.09 -3.18
C GLU A 14 -12.51 0.73 -1.97
N CYS A 15 -12.30 1.39 -0.83
CA CYS A 15 -13.10 1.19 0.39
C CYS A 15 -14.56 1.61 0.17
N LEU A 16 -14.80 2.83 -0.32
CA LEU A 16 -16.13 3.39 -0.53
C LEU A 16 -16.96 2.60 -1.54
N ARG A 17 -16.30 2.03 -2.56
CA ARG A 17 -16.92 1.20 -3.61
C ARG A 17 -17.04 -0.27 -3.25
N SER A 18 -16.49 -0.72 -2.12
CA SER A 18 -16.56 -2.11 -1.70
C SER A 18 -18.00 -2.51 -1.41
N ASP A 19 -18.51 -3.52 -2.13
CA ASP A 19 -19.81 -4.13 -1.86
C ASP A 19 -19.72 -5.00 -0.61
N THR A 20 -20.55 -4.69 0.39
CA THR A 20 -20.58 -5.40 1.67
C THR A 20 -21.59 -6.52 1.70
N TYR A 21 -22.53 -6.54 0.75
CA TYR A 21 -23.69 -7.44 0.72
C TYR A 21 -24.61 -7.39 1.95
N ALA A 22 -24.45 -6.40 2.83
CA ALA A 22 -25.20 -6.31 4.09
C ALA A 22 -26.73 -6.27 3.91
N SER A 23 -27.20 -5.74 2.79
CA SER A 23 -28.61 -5.70 2.40
C SER A 23 -28.82 -6.29 0.99
N GLY A 24 -27.97 -7.25 0.59
CA GLY A 24 -27.94 -7.84 -0.75
C GLY A 24 -26.91 -7.18 -1.69
N PRO A 25 -26.77 -7.69 -2.93
CA PRO A 25 -25.77 -7.20 -3.89
C PRO A 25 -25.93 -5.70 -4.19
N GLY A 26 -24.80 -5.01 -4.33
CA GLY A 26 -24.72 -3.57 -4.56
C GLY A 26 -24.78 -2.72 -3.30
N THR A 27 -24.69 -3.31 -2.10
CA THR A 27 -24.70 -2.56 -0.83
C THR A 27 -23.29 -2.07 -0.50
N ILE A 28 -22.84 -1.01 -1.17
CA ILE A 28 -21.48 -0.50 -1.01
C ILE A 28 -21.29 0.34 0.26
N VAL A 29 -20.05 0.46 0.74
CA VAL A 29 -19.71 1.27 1.92
C VAL A 29 -20.21 2.71 1.79
N ALA A 30 -20.08 3.33 0.62
CA ALA A 30 -20.57 4.69 0.37
C ALA A 30 -22.08 4.84 0.65
N ASP A 31 -22.91 3.88 0.22
CA ASP A 31 -24.36 3.91 0.44
C ASP A 31 -24.69 3.73 1.92
N ILE A 32 -23.93 2.88 2.63
CA ILE A 32 -24.08 2.67 4.07
C ILE A 32 -23.77 3.94 4.85
N ILE A 33 -22.66 4.62 4.54
CA ILE A 33 -22.22 5.78 5.32
C ILE A 33 -23.00 7.05 4.95
N THR A 34 -23.47 7.20 3.71
CA THR A 34 -24.33 8.31 3.30
C THR A 34 -25.76 8.14 3.79
N ASP A 35 -26.20 6.88 3.95
CA ASP A 35 -27.55 6.50 4.33
C ASP A 35 -28.62 7.23 3.50
N LEU A 36 -28.60 7.01 2.19
CA LEU A 36 -29.58 7.58 1.26
C LEU A 36 -31.04 7.25 1.64
N SER A 37 -31.26 6.20 2.45
CA SER A 37 -32.58 5.84 2.99
C SER A 37 -33.13 6.85 4.01
N GLY A 38 -32.26 7.67 4.62
CA GLY A 38 -32.64 8.68 5.61
C GLY A 38 -33.03 8.12 6.99
N SER A 39 -32.62 6.90 7.31
CA SER A 39 -32.93 6.23 8.58
C SER A 39 -32.05 6.70 9.75
N LYS A 40 -30.86 7.23 9.45
CA LYS A 40 -29.85 7.75 10.37
C LYS A 40 -30.01 9.25 10.51
N THR A 41 -29.80 9.73 11.73
CA THR A 41 -29.85 11.17 12.04
C THR A 41 -28.54 11.89 11.78
N LEU A 42 -27.41 11.16 11.73
CA LEU A 42 -26.07 11.70 11.51
C LEU A 42 -25.23 10.72 10.69
N THR A 43 -24.55 11.25 9.68
CA THR A 43 -23.61 10.56 8.80
C THR A 43 -22.36 11.39 8.63
N GLY A 44 -21.24 10.76 8.26
CA GLY A 44 -20.00 11.50 7.98
C GLY A 44 -18.77 10.61 7.83
N MET A 45 -17.68 11.26 7.41
CA MET A 45 -16.34 10.68 7.35
C MET A 45 -15.35 11.58 8.08
N ALA A 46 -14.34 10.98 8.70
CA ALA A 46 -13.28 11.68 9.40
C ALA A 46 -11.92 11.34 8.77
N GLY A 47 -11.08 12.36 8.57
CA GLY A 47 -9.75 12.25 7.99
C GLY A 47 -8.69 12.75 8.96
N VAL A 48 -7.70 11.92 9.27
CA VAL A 48 -6.58 12.31 10.14
C VAL A 48 -5.57 13.10 9.31
N ALA A 49 -5.66 14.42 9.36
CA ALA A 49 -4.88 15.31 8.48
C ALA A 49 -3.38 15.35 8.80
N ASN A 50 -3.01 15.30 10.09
CA ASN A 50 -1.63 15.39 10.59
C ASN A 50 -0.79 16.50 9.91
N THR A 51 -1.41 17.64 9.60
CA THR A 51 -0.72 18.82 9.10
C THR A 51 0.10 19.49 10.20
N GLY A 52 1.10 20.27 9.81
CA GLY A 52 2.03 20.90 10.74
C GLY A 52 2.44 22.31 10.33
N THR A 53 3.47 22.83 11.00
CA THR A 53 4.02 24.18 10.77
C THR A 53 4.93 24.28 9.55
N ASP A 54 5.19 23.18 8.85
CA ASP A 54 5.90 23.17 7.56
C ASP A 54 5.21 24.14 6.59
N ARG A 55 6.00 24.85 5.77
CA ARG A 55 5.46 25.90 4.89
C ARG A 55 4.38 25.38 3.93
N ASN A 56 4.47 24.12 3.52
CA ASN A 56 3.52 23.44 2.65
C ASN A 56 2.48 22.59 3.41
N TRP A 57 2.42 22.71 4.74
CA TRP A 57 1.53 22.05 5.71
C TRP A 57 1.69 20.54 5.88
N THR A 58 2.21 19.84 4.87
CA THR A 58 2.09 18.37 4.75
C THR A 58 3.45 17.67 4.59
N GLY A 59 4.54 18.42 4.57
CA GLY A 59 5.91 17.92 4.37
C GLY A 59 6.15 17.51 2.90
N HIS A 60 5.51 16.43 2.44
CA HIS A 60 5.58 15.99 1.05
C HIS A 60 4.55 16.75 0.19
N PRO A 61 4.91 17.39 -0.94
CA PRO A 61 3.95 18.15 -1.76
C PRO A 61 2.71 17.34 -2.18
N PHE A 62 2.88 16.09 -2.62
CA PHE A 62 1.76 15.21 -2.96
C PHE A 62 0.89 14.77 -1.78
N ALA A 63 1.30 14.95 -0.52
CA ALA A 63 0.42 14.71 0.61
C ALA A 63 -0.72 15.75 0.70
N GLN A 64 -0.57 16.92 0.07
CA GLN A 64 -1.66 17.87 -0.13
C GLN A 64 -2.80 17.27 -0.98
N ALA A 65 -2.45 16.47 -2.00
CA ALA A 65 -3.43 15.80 -2.84
C ALA A 65 -4.31 14.82 -2.04
N ASN A 66 -3.76 14.20 -0.98
CA ASN A 66 -4.53 13.32 -0.09
C ASN A 66 -5.53 14.09 0.76
N TRP A 67 -5.14 15.27 1.26
CA TRP A 67 -6.04 16.12 2.02
C TRP A 67 -7.15 16.68 1.11
N PHE A 68 -6.80 17.12 -0.10
CA PHE A 68 -7.76 17.53 -1.13
C PHE A 68 -8.74 16.41 -1.49
N ALA A 69 -8.22 15.20 -1.75
CA ALA A 69 -9.03 14.05 -2.12
C ALA A 69 -9.98 13.61 -1.00
N PHE A 70 -9.54 13.63 0.26
CA PHE A 70 -10.41 13.37 1.39
C PHE A 70 -11.60 14.35 1.41
N GLY A 71 -11.34 15.65 1.23
CA GLY A 71 -12.41 16.66 1.19
C GLY A 71 -13.40 16.41 0.04
N ARG A 72 -12.90 16.06 -1.16
CA ARG A 72 -13.74 15.75 -2.32
C ARG A 72 -14.60 14.51 -2.08
N LEU A 73 -14.03 13.43 -1.55
CA LEU A 73 -14.77 12.20 -1.28
C LEU A 73 -15.70 12.31 -0.07
N ALA A 74 -15.39 13.15 0.92
CA ALA A 74 -16.30 13.49 2.00
C ALA A 74 -17.52 14.28 1.53
N TRP A 75 -17.37 15.07 0.46
CA TRP A 75 -18.46 15.77 -0.17
C TRP A 75 -19.29 14.85 -1.10
N ASP A 76 -18.59 14.10 -1.96
CA ASP A 76 -19.19 13.14 -2.88
C ASP A 76 -18.38 11.82 -2.86
N PRO A 77 -18.84 10.79 -2.13
CA PRO A 77 -18.11 9.53 -1.98
C PRO A 77 -18.11 8.67 -3.25
N TYR A 78 -18.77 9.12 -4.32
CA TYR A 78 -18.82 8.46 -5.61
C TYR A 78 -17.85 9.07 -6.64
N SER A 79 -17.16 10.17 -6.30
CA SER A 79 -16.19 10.80 -7.19
C SER A 79 -15.00 9.88 -7.53
N SER A 80 -14.45 10.01 -8.75
CA SER A 80 -13.29 9.22 -9.18
C SER A 80 -11.97 9.76 -8.62
N SER A 81 -11.11 8.88 -8.13
CA SER A 81 -9.74 9.25 -7.71
C SER A 81 -8.94 9.91 -8.83
N LYS A 82 -9.12 9.46 -10.08
CA LYS A 82 -8.38 10.01 -11.22
C LYS A 82 -8.80 11.45 -11.52
N GLU A 83 -10.10 11.72 -11.51
CA GLU A 83 -10.64 13.07 -11.72
C GLU A 83 -10.18 14.03 -10.61
N ILE A 84 -10.19 13.56 -9.36
CA ILE A 84 -9.69 14.33 -8.22
C ILE A 84 -8.19 14.63 -8.35
N ALA A 85 -7.37 13.65 -8.75
CA ALA A 85 -5.95 13.85 -8.98
C ALA A 85 -5.72 14.91 -10.07
N GLU A 86 -6.45 14.79 -11.16
CA GLU A 86 -6.41 15.70 -12.30
C GLU A 86 -6.80 17.14 -11.92
N ASP A 87 -7.87 17.33 -11.15
CA ASP A 87 -8.27 18.64 -10.61
C ASP A 87 -7.16 19.23 -9.74
N TRP A 88 -6.60 18.43 -8.83
CA TRP A 88 -5.53 18.88 -7.94
C TRP A 88 -4.27 19.28 -8.72
N ILE A 89 -3.87 18.53 -9.74
CA ILE A 89 -2.71 18.85 -10.59
C ILE A 89 -2.94 20.18 -11.32
N ARG A 90 -4.14 20.41 -11.87
CA ARG A 90 -4.50 21.69 -12.54
C ARG A 90 -4.42 22.88 -11.60
N MET A 91 -4.84 22.69 -10.35
CA MET A 91 -4.83 23.74 -9.33
C MET A 91 -3.43 24.01 -8.75
N THR A 92 -2.53 23.01 -8.78
CA THR A 92 -1.30 23.03 -7.98
C THR A 92 -0.02 23.05 -8.80
N ILE A 93 -0.01 22.42 -9.98
CA ILE A 93 1.22 22.15 -10.74
C ILE A 93 1.20 22.81 -12.12
N THR A 94 0.21 22.48 -12.97
CA THR A 94 0.22 22.91 -14.37
C THR A 94 -1.14 22.72 -15.05
N HIS A 95 -1.37 23.45 -16.14
CA HIS A 95 -2.50 23.27 -17.05
C HIS A 95 -2.12 22.51 -18.35
N ASP A 96 -0.86 22.11 -18.51
CA ASP A 96 -0.41 21.33 -19.66
C ASP A 96 -1.03 19.91 -19.63
N PRO A 97 -1.83 19.52 -20.65
CA PRO A 97 -2.55 18.25 -20.64
C PRO A 97 -1.64 17.02 -20.67
N GLU A 98 -0.47 17.09 -21.31
CA GLU A 98 0.47 15.96 -21.36
C GLU A 98 1.13 15.73 -20.00
N ILE A 99 1.54 16.83 -19.34
CA ILE A 99 2.13 16.75 -18.00
C ILE A 99 1.09 16.31 -16.96
N ILE A 100 -0.15 16.80 -17.06
CA ILE A 100 -1.27 16.36 -16.22
C ILE A 100 -1.47 14.85 -16.32
N ALA A 101 -1.53 14.32 -17.55
CA ALA A 101 -1.76 12.90 -17.77
C ALA A 101 -0.67 12.04 -17.12
N GLY A 102 0.61 12.37 -17.33
CA GLY A 102 1.70 11.60 -16.76
C GLY A 102 1.84 11.73 -15.23
N ILE A 103 1.57 12.90 -14.64
CA ILE A 103 1.56 13.04 -13.18
C ILE A 103 0.36 12.29 -12.58
N SER A 104 -0.80 12.33 -13.23
CA SER A 104 -1.99 11.59 -12.79
C SER A 104 -1.73 10.07 -12.78
N GLU A 105 -1.09 9.53 -13.82
CA GLU A 105 -0.69 8.11 -13.86
C GLU A 105 0.27 7.73 -12.73
N MET A 106 1.28 8.58 -12.46
CA MET A 106 2.18 8.41 -11.32
C MET A 106 1.42 8.43 -9.98
N MET A 107 0.47 9.35 -9.79
CA MET A 107 -0.36 9.40 -8.59
C MET A 107 -1.23 8.14 -8.45
N MET A 108 -1.95 7.76 -9.50
CA MET A 108 -2.88 6.63 -9.48
C MET A 108 -2.18 5.28 -9.22
N SER A 109 -0.95 5.11 -9.70
CA SER A 109 -0.15 3.91 -9.43
C SER A 109 0.53 3.90 -8.04
N SER A 110 0.58 5.05 -7.36
CA SER A 110 1.48 5.22 -6.21
C SER A 110 1.11 4.43 -4.96
N ARG A 111 -0.20 4.30 -4.67
CA ARG A 111 -0.68 3.46 -3.55
C ARG A 111 -0.29 2.01 -3.75
N GLU A 112 -0.60 1.45 -4.92
CA GLU A 112 -0.34 0.03 -5.18
C GLU A 112 1.16 -0.27 -5.28
N THR A 113 1.94 0.69 -5.77
CA THR A 113 3.40 0.58 -5.74
C THR A 113 3.92 0.49 -4.30
N ALA A 114 3.37 1.28 -3.36
CA ALA A 114 3.69 1.16 -1.95
C ALA A 114 3.25 -0.19 -1.35
N VAL A 115 2.07 -0.69 -1.70
CA VAL A 115 1.64 -2.06 -1.32
C VAL A 115 2.64 -3.09 -1.85
N ASN A 116 3.09 -2.98 -3.09
CA ASN A 116 4.01 -3.91 -3.72
C ASN A 116 5.35 -4.01 -3.01
N TYR A 117 6.02 -2.88 -2.72
CA TYR A 117 7.32 -2.92 -2.02
C TYR A 117 7.20 -3.03 -0.50
N MET A 118 6.03 -2.87 0.11
CA MET A 118 5.86 -3.02 1.57
C MET A 118 5.15 -4.31 1.95
N THR A 119 3.93 -4.55 1.46
CA THR A 119 2.99 -5.54 2.00
C THR A 119 2.06 -6.13 0.92
N PRO A 120 2.59 -6.82 -0.10
CA PRO A 120 1.77 -7.36 -1.19
C PRO A 120 0.98 -8.62 -0.76
N LEU A 121 0.04 -9.04 -1.62
CA LEU A 121 -0.70 -10.31 -1.51
C LEU A 121 -1.53 -10.49 -0.23
N GLY A 122 -1.82 -9.41 0.50
CA GLY A 122 -2.56 -9.45 1.77
C GLY A 122 -1.66 -9.49 3.01
N LEU A 123 -0.32 -9.40 2.86
CA LEU A 123 0.56 -9.13 3.98
C LEU A 123 0.19 -7.79 4.64
N HIS A 124 0.52 -7.66 5.92
CA HIS A 124 0.36 -6.41 6.65
C HIS A 124 1.22 -6.41 7.92
N HIS A 125 1.39 -5.22 8.52
CA HIS A 125 2.00 -5.06 9.85
C HIS A 125 3.47 -5.54 9.96
N ILE A 126 4.28 -5.27 8.94
CA ILE A 126 5.72 -5.62 8.90
C ILE A 126 6.62 -4.39 8.99
N MET A 127 6.15 -3.33 9.65
CA MET A 127 6.86 -2.06 9.81
C MET A 127 7.72 -2.05 11.08
N GLY A 128 8.74 -1.18 11.11
CA GLY A 128 9.59 -0.92 12.28
C GLY A 128 8.80 -0.68 13.57
N GLU A 129 9.15 -1.40 14.63
CA GLU A 129 8.43 -1.33 15.91
C GLU A 129 8.45 0.09 16.50
N GLY A 130 7.29 0.55 16.95
CA GLY A 130 7.14 1.81 17.67
C GLY A 130 7.24 3.07 16.81
N HIS A 131 7.88 3.04 15.63
CA HIS A 131 7.97 4.19 14.71
C HIS A 131 7.29 3.97 13.36
N HIS A 132 7.14 2.73 12.90
CA HIS A 132 6.52 2.34 11.62
C HIS A 132 7.27 2.78 10.35
N TYR A 133 8.44 3.39 10.50
CA TYR A 133 9.36 3.68 9.40
C TYR A 133 10.22 2.47 9.07
N GLY A 134 10.23 2.07 7.78
CA GLY A 134 11.05 0.96 7.30
C GLY A 134 10.53 -0.45 7.61
N PRO A 135 11.10 -1.46 6.93
CA PRO A 135 10.77 -2.88 7.12
C PRO A 135 11.27 -3.39 8.47
N ALA A 136 10.42 -4.15 9.15
CA ALA A 136 10.82 -5.01 10.25
C ALA A 136 9.91 -6.26 10.34
N PRO A 137 9.86 -7.11 9.30
CA PRO A 137 9.01 -8.30 9.32
C PRO A 137 9.41 -9.31 10.42
N TRP A 138 10.56 -9.13 11.07
CA TRP A 138 11.07 -9.97 12.16
C TRP A 138 10.66 -9.53 13.58
N VAL A 139 9.85 -8.48 13.75
CA VAL A 139 9.40 -8.06 15.09
C VAL A 139 8.58 -9.20 15.70
N SER A 140 9.02 -9.69 16.87
CA SER A 140 8.49 -10.89 17.54
C SER A 140 8.37 -10.77 19.06
N THR A 141 8.74 -9.61 19.63
CA THR A 141 8.71 -9.36 21.07
C THR A 141 7.61 -8.39 21.44
N GLY A 142 7.04 -8.54 22.64
CA GLY A 142 5.95 -7.69 23.14
C GLY A 142 4.58 -8.36 23.06
N ARG A 143 3.52 -7.55 23.04
CA ARG A 143 2.14 -8.06 22.87
C ARG A 143 2.02 -8.66 21.47
N ALA A 144 1.54 -9.90 21.35
CA ALA A 144 1.62 -10.65 20.09
C ALA A 144 1.00 -9.92 18.90
N ASP A 145 -0.18 -9.31 19.05
CA ASP A 145 -0.85 -8.52 18.01
C ASP A 145 -0.19 -7.17 17.71
N TRP A 146 0.93 -6.83 18.34
CA TRP A 146 1.81 -5.70 17.97
C TRP A 146 3.07 -6.17 17.24
N THR A 147 3.22 -7.47 17.02
CA THR A 147 4.38 -8.07 16.36
C THR A 147 4.08 -8.39 14.90
N SER A 148 5.10 -8.34 14.06
CA SER A 148 4.98 -8.72 12.64
C SER A 148 4.74 -10.21 12.46
N VAL A 149 5.44 -11.04 13.24
CA VAL A 149 5.36 -12.51 13.14
C VAL A 149 3.97 -13.07 13.45
N TYR A 150 3.19 -12.38 14.29
CA TYR A 150 1.81 -12.76 14.59
C TYR A 150 0.91 -12.73 13.36
N TYR A 151 1.12 -11.76 12.47
CA TYR A 151 0.28 -11.54 11.31
C TYR A 151 0.69 -12.41 10.13
N HIS A 152 1.97 -12.37 9.74
CA HIS A 152 2.39 -13.07 8.53
C HIS A 152 2.58 -14.58 8.76
N ARG A 153 2.85 -15.05 9.99
CA ARG A 153 3.01 -16.48 10.36
C ARG A 153 3.83 -17.31 9.36
N ALA A 154 4.94 -16.76 8.91
CA ALA A 154 5.82 -17.43 7.95
C ALA A 154 6.54 -18.59 8.65
N ASP A 155 6.58 -19.74 8.00
CA ASP A 155 7.31 -20.93 8.42
C ASP A 155 7.83 -21.71 7.19
N SER A 156 8.43 -22.87 7.40
CA SER A 156 8.97 -23.69 6.30
C SER A 156 7.91 -24.21 5.33
N LEU A 157 6.64 -24.23 5.72
CA LEU A 157 5.54 -24.75 4.90
C LEU A 157 4.91 -23.62 4.07
N GLY A 158 4.76 -22.42 4.63
CA GLY A 158 4.06 -21.32 3.97
C GLY A 158 4.07 -20.00 4.72
N ILE A 159 3.13 -19.13 4.34
CA ILE A 159 2.94 -17.79 4.91
C ILE A 159 1.46 -17.40 4.84
N GLY A 160 1.02 -16.51 5.72
CA GLY A 160 -0.32 -15.95 5.79
C GLY A 160 -1.06 -16.36 7.05
N PHE A 161 -2.29 -15.87 7.23
CA PHE A 161 -3.06 -16.13 8.45
C PHE A 161 -4.34 -16.88 8.09
N ASP A 162 -4.50 -18.11 8.56
CA ASP A 162 -5.76 -18.84 8.41
C ASP A 162 -6.88 -18.18 9.23
N ARG A 163 -7.74 -17.44 8.53
CA ARG A 163 -8.95 -16.79 9.06
C ARG A 163 -10.23 -17.45 8.55
N THR A 164 -10.10 -18.63 7.92
CA THR A 164 -11.21 -19.50 7.51
C THR A 164 -11.78 -20.27 8.70
N GLU A 165 -12.78 -21.13 8.47
CA GLU A 165 -13.39 -21.98 9.49
C GLU A 165 -12.40 -22.88 10.23
N THR A 166 -11.27 -23.26 9.60
CA THR A 166 -10.24 -24.10 10.23
C THR A 166 -9.24 -23.31 11.08
N GLY A 167 -9.25 -21.98 10.97
CA GLY A 167 -8.37 -21.06 11.68
C GLY A 167 -9.13 -20.23 12.70
N SER A 168 -9.04 -18.89 12.58
CA SER A 168 -9.76 -17.99 13.50
C SER A 168 -11.25 -17.83 13.21
N ASN A 169 -11.73 -18.34 12.08
CA ASN A 169 -13.08 -18.14 11.55
C ASN A 169 -13.53 -16.68 11.49
N ALA A 170 -12.62 -15.74 11.20
CA ALA A 170 -13.00 -14.34 11.05
C ALA A 170 -13.78 -14.10 9.75
N VAL A 171 -13.63 -14.98 8.77
CA VAL A 171 -14.38 -14.93 7.50
C VAL A 171 -15.90 -15.02 7.71
N SER A 172 -16.37 -15.70 8.76
CA SER A 172 -17.81 -15.80 9.07
C SER A 172 -18.43 -14.50 9.59
N GLN A 173 -17.64 -13.44 9.75
CA GLN A 173 -18.13 -12.10 10.11
C GLN A 173 -18.63 -11.31 8.89
N TYR A 174 -18.30 -11.77 7.68
CA TYR A 174 -18.73 -11.14 6.43
C TYR A 174 -20.08 -11.68 5.97
N PHE A 175 -20.85 -10.86 5.24
CA PHE A 175 -22.10 -11.31 4.61
C PHE A 175 -21.81 -12.15 3.36
N THR A 176 -22.70 -13.10 3.06
CA THR A 176 -22.65 -13.85 1.81
C THR A 176 -22.85 -12.95 0.58
N PRO A 177 -22.03 -13.09 -0.48
CA PRO A 177 -21.09 -14.19 -0.75
C PRO A 177 -19.64 -13.93 -0.34
N LEU A 178 -19.33 -12.85 0.38
CA LEU A 178 -17.95 -12.53 0.74
C LEU A 178 -17.33 -13.57 1.69
N ASP A 179 -18.12 -14.11 2.61
CA ASP A 179 -17.69 -15.22 3.47
C ASP A 179 -17.21 -16.43 2.65
N ILE A 180 -17.97 -16.80 1.61
CA ILE A 180 -17.65 -17.90 0.69
C ILE A 180 -16.45 -17.55 -0.18
N ILE A 181 -16.42 -16.36 -0.78
CA ILE A 181 -15.34 -15.92 -1.68
C ILE A 181 -14.02 -15.84 -0.93
N TYR A 182 -13.99 -15.23 0.25
CA TYR A 182 -12.77 -15.08 1.03
C TYR A 182 -12.32 -16.40 1.69
N ALA A 183 -13.22 -17.34 1.94
CA ALA A 183 -12.88 -18.67 2.47
C ALA A 183 -12.34 -19.64 1.41
N ASP A 184 -12.45 -19.32 0.12
CA ASP A 184 -12.02 -20.17 -0.98
C ASP A 184 -10.69 -19.65 -1.56
N THR A 185 -9.63 -20.47 -1.55
CA THR A 185 -8.29 -20.07 -2.02
C THR A 185 -8.20 -19.76 -3.52
N VAL A 186 -9.17 -20.20 -4.31
CA VAL A 186 -9.24 -19.95 -5.76
C VAL A 186 -10.05 -18.69 -6.07
N GLN A 187 -11.11 -18.44 -5.30
CA GLN A 187 -11.97 -17.26 -5.49
C GLN A 187 -11.48 -16.03 -4.73
N CYS A 188 -10.74 -16.21 -3.63
CA CYS A 188 -10.21 -15.12 -2.83
C CYS A 188 -9.30 -14.23 -3.69
N PRO A 189 -9.52 -12.90 -3.74
CA PRO A 189 -8.64 -11.99 -4.45
C PRO A 189 -7.20 -12.10 -3.96
N GLU A 190 -6.23 -12.22 -4.88
CA GLU A 190 -4.83 -12.43 -4.52
C GLU A 190 -4.24 -11.31 -3.65
N ASN A 191 -4.73 -10.08 -3.80
CA ASN A 191 -4.33 -8.94 -2.97
C ASN A 191 -4.82 -9.03 -1.50
N LEU A 192 -5.69 -10.00 -1.18
CA LEU A 192 -6.20 -10.30 0.16
C LEU A 192 -5.90 -11.74 0.60
N LEU A 193 -5.24 -12.55 -0.23
CA LEU A 193 -5.09 -13.99 -0.04
C LEU A 193 -4.41 -14.33 1.29
N LEU A 194 -3.27 -13.71 1.58
CA LEU A 194 -2.52 -13.96 2.83
C LEU A 194 -3.19 -13.35 4.07
N TRP A 195 -4.23 -12.55 3.87
CA TRP A 195 -5.10 -12.07 4.94
C TRP A 195 -6.07 -13.17 5.38
N PHE A 196 -6.56 -14.02 4.48
CA PHE A 196 -7.54 -15.06 4.85
C PHE A 196 -6.94 -16.46 4.99
N HIS A 197 -5.79 -16.70 4.37
CA HIS A 197 -5.22 -18.03 4.22
C HIS A 197 -3.76 -18.10 4.64
N HIS A 198 -3.35 -19.24 5.20
CA HIS A 198 -1.95 -19.65 5.24
C HIS A 198 -1.67 -20.53 4.02
N ILE A 199 -0.83 -20.04 3.11
CA ILE A 199 -0.63 -20.61 1.78
C ILE A 199 0.77 -21.21 1.67
N PRO A 200 0.91 -22.43 1.12
CA PRO A 200 2.22 -23.03 0.88
C PRO A 200 3.07 -22.22 -0.11
N TRP A 201 4.38 -22.15 0.11
CA TRP A 201 5.32 -21.41 -0.75
C TRP A 201 5.28 -21.82 -2.23
N GLY A 202 4.94 -23.08 -2.51
CA GLY A 202 4.82 -23.63 -3.86
C GLY A 202 3.45 -23.51 -4.51
N TYR A 203 2.46 -22.89 -3.84
CA TYR A 203 1.12 -22.68 -4.41
C TYR A 203 1.19 -21.81 -5.66
N THR A 204 0.53 -22.21 -6.73
CA THR A 204 0.54 -21.48 -8.00
C THR A 204 -0.58 -20.44 -8.02
N LEU A 205 -0.21 -19.19 -8.24
CA LEU A 205 -1.13 -18.07 -8.40
C LEU A 205 -1.59 -17.91 -9.86
N SER A 206 -2.54 -17.01 -10.11
CA SER A 206 -3.14 -16.75 -11.43
C SER A 206 -2.12 -16.31 -12.49
N SER A 207 -1.00 -15.72 -12.07
CA SER A 207 0.14 -15.40 -12.94
C SER A 207 0.88 -16.64 -13.47
N GLY A 208 0.60 -17.82 -12.93
CA GLY A 208 1.33 -19.07 -13.18
C GLY A 208 2.62 -19.20 -12.34
N ARG A 209 2.97 -18.19 -11.54
CA ARG A 209 4.12 -18.23 -10.62
C ARG A 209 3.76 -18.89 -9.30
N THR A 210 4.76 -19.44 -8.62
CA THR A 210 4.58 -19.90 -7.24
C THR A 210 4.40 -18.70 -6.31
N LEU A 211 3.81 -18.89 -5.12
CA LEU A 211 3.64 -17.84 -4.12
C LEU A 211 4.98 -17.16 -3.79
N TRP A 212 6.05 -17.93 -3.62
CA TRP A 212 7.39 -17.38 -3.38
C TRP A 212 7.86 -16.47 -4.53
N ASP A 213 7.71 -16.93 -5.77
CA ASP A 213 8.14 -16.18 -6.94
C ASP A 213 7.31 -14.90 -7.10
N GLU A 214 5.98 -15.00 -7.00
CA GLU A 214 5.09 -13.83 -7.07
C GLU A 214 5.40 -12.81 -5.98
N LEU A 215 5.64 -13.27 -4.74
CA LEU A 215 6.04 -12.40 -3.64
C LEU A 215 7.31 -11.63 -3.99
N CYS A 216 8.33 -12.30 -4.53
CA CYS A 216 9.54 -11.64 -5.02
C CYS A 216 9.19 -10.62 -6.11
N TYR A 217 8.49 -11.02 -7.18
CA TYR A 217 8.15 -10.10 -8.26
C TYR A 217 7.39 -8.86 -7.77
N LYS A 218 6.43 -9.00 -6.84
CA LYS A 218 5.73 -7.85 -6.24
C LYS A 218 6.67 -6.87 -5.54
N TYR A 219 7.56 -7.35 -4.67
CA TYR A 219 8.53 -6.49 -3.99
C TYR A 219 9.46 -5.77 -4.98
N TYR A 220 9.92 -6.47 -6.02
CA TYR A 220 10.81 -5.89 -7.04
C TYR A 220 10.07 -4.91 -7.94
N ASP A 221 8.88 -5.24 -8.41
CA ASP A 221 8.04 -4.37 -9.25
C ASP A 221 7.71 -3.06 -8.52
N GLY A 222 7.45 -3.12 -7.22
CA GLY A 222 7.24 -1.94 -6.39
C GLY A 222 8.47 -1.02 -6.37
N ALA A 223 9.67 -1.56 -6.14
CA ALA A 223 10.90 -0.78 -6.11
C ALA A 223 11.26 -0.19 -7.49
N GLU A 224 11.11 -0.97 -8.56
CA GLU A 224 11.40 -0.53 -9.93
C GLU A 224 10.41 0.53 -10.42
N THR A 225 9.15 0.46 -9.99
CA THR A 225 8.14 1.47 -10.35
C THR A 225 8.48 2.85 -9.78
N VAL A 226 9.03 2.93 -8.55
CA VAL A 226 9.51 4.22 -8.00
C VAL A 226 10.64 4.80 -8.87
N ASN A 227 11.52 3.95 -9.40
CA ASN A 227 12.59 4.39 -10.29
C ASN A 227 12.05 4.95 -11.62
N SER A 228 10.98 4.36 -12.18
CA SER A 228 10.35 4.88 -13.39
C SER A 228 9.71 6.25 -13.17
N TRP A 229 9.10 6.48 -12.00
CA TRP A 229 8.59 7.80 -11.61
C TRP A 229 9.68 8.86 -11.51
N LEU A 230 10.82 8.52 -10.91
CA LEU A 230 11.95 9.45 -10.83
C LEU A 230 12.46 9.83 -12.23
N ILE A 231 12.55 8.88 -13.15
CA ILE A 231 12.91 9.15 -14.56
C ILE A 231 11.88 10.07 -15.22
N TYR A 232 10.59 9.78 -15.06
CA TYR A 232 9.51 10.61 -15.58
C TYR A 232 9.57 12.03 -15.00
N TRP A 233 9.67 12.15 -13.68
CA TRP A 233 9.70 13.44 -12.99
C TRP A 233 10.89 14.27 -13.43
N ASN A 234 12.09 13.67 -13.58
CA ASN A 234 13.28 14.35 -14.12
C ASN A 234 13.08 14.95 -15.52
N ASN A 235 12.23 14.34 -16.36
CA ASN A 235 11.90 14.88 -17.69
C ASN A 235 10.98 16.10 -17.65
N LEU A 236 10.48 16.48 -16.47
CA LEU A 236 9.72 17.71 -16.23
C LEU A 236 10.60 18.90 -15.84
N ASN A 237 11.93 18.72 -15.73
CA ASN A 237 12.84 19.82 -15.42
C ASN A 237 12.69 20.97 -16.43
N GLY A 238 12.48 22.18 -15.92
CA GLY A 238 12.23 23.38 -16.73
C GLY A 238 10.82 23.47 -17.35
N LYS A 239 9.93 22.49 -17.10
CA LYS A 239 8.53 22.49 -17.56
C LYS A 239 7.53 22.79 -16.45
N ILE A 240 7.94 22.66 -15.19
CA ILE A 240 7.17 22.99 -13.99
C ILE A 240 8.00 23.92 -13.09
N GLU A 241 7.37 24.47 -12.06
CA GLU A 241 8.04 25.34 -11.09
C GLU A 241 9.24 24.63 -10.43
N SER A 242 10.36 25.35 -10.34
CA SER A 242 11.68 24.81 -9.98
C SER A 242 11.79 24.31 -8.54
N GLU A 243 11.20 25.00 -7.57
CA GLU A 243 11.23 24.62 -6.15
C GLU A 243 10.46 23.31 -5.94
N LEU A 244 9.24 23.21 -6.50
CA LEU A 244 8.44 21.99 -6.51
C LEU A 244 9.17 20.84 -7.19
N PHE A 245 9.75 21.09 -8.37
CA PHE A 245 10.53 20.08 -9.09
C PHE A 245 11.65 19.53 -8.22
N ASN A 246 12.52 20.40 -7.69
CA ASN A 246 13.68 20.01 -6.90
C ASN A 246 13.29 19.29 -5.61
N GLN A 247 12.24 19.75 -4.93
CA GLN A 247 11.75 19.12 -3.71
C GLN A 247 11.25 17.70 -3.99
N VAL A 248 10.37 17.52 -4.98
CA VAL A 248 9.82 16.20 -5.32
C VAL A 248 10.90 15.27 -5.85
N SER A 249 11.84 15.74 -6.68
CA SER A 249 12.97 14.93 -7.14
C SER A 249 13.78 14.37 -5.97
N SER A 250 14.09 15.22 -4.98
CA SER A 250 14.85 14.80 -3.79
C SER A 250 14.09 13.76 -2.96
N LEU A 251 12.77 13.91 -2.83
CA LEU A 251 11.92 12.97 -2.09
C LEU A 251 11.77 11.63 -2.84
N LEU A 252 11.62 11.65 -4.17
CA LEU A 252 11.59 10.44 -4.99
C LEU A 252 12.92 9.67 -4.94
N GLU A 253 14.06 10.36 -4.88
CA GLU A 253 15.36 9.70 -4.65
C GLU A 253 15.44 8.99 -3.30
N ILE A 254 14.87 9.60 -2.24
CA ILE A 254 14.76 8.97 -0.92
C ILE A 254 13.83 7.77 -1.00
N GLN A 255 12.62 7.94 -1.56
CA GLN A 255 11.64 6.87 -1.71
C GLN A 255 12.20 5.68 -2.49
N LYS A 256 12.99 5.92 -3.54
CA LYS A 256 13.64 4.86 -4.30
C LYS A 256 14.56 4.02 -3.40
N LYS A 257 15.45 4.67 -2.66
CA LYS A 257 16.39 3.99 -1.74
C LYS A 257 15.65 3.23 -0.65
N GLU A 258 14.58 3.82 -0.11
CA GLU A 258 13.75 3.19 0.91
C GLU A 258 12.94 2.00 0.35
N ALA A 259 12.44 2.08 -0.89
CA ALA A 259 11.73 0.98 -1.54
C ALA A 259 12.67 -0.20 -1.84
N GLU A 260 13.91 0.07 -2.26
CA GLU A 260 14.97 -0.95 -2.40
C GLU A 260 15.32 -1.60 -1.05
N TRP A 261 15.40 -0.80 0.02
CA TRP A 261 15.60 -1.29 1.38
C TRP A 261 14.45 -2.20 1.84
N TRP A 262 13.20 -1.76 1.65
CA TRP A 262 12.01 -2.55 1.94
C TRP A 262 12.01 -3.89 1.19
N ARG A 263 12.24 -3.85 -0.13
CA ARG A 263 12.35 -5.05 -0.98
C ARG A 263 13.39 -6.03 -0.44
N ASP A 264 14.62 -5.58 -0.25
CA ASP A 264 15.73 -6.46 0.12
C ASP A 264 15.52 -7.08 1.50
N ALA A 265 15.13 -6.27 2.49
CA ALA A 265 14.90 -6.73 3.85
C ALA A 265 13.77 -7.77 3.93
N CYS A 266 12.64 -7.51 3.27
CA CYS A 266 11.50 -8.41 3.28
C CYS A 266 11.77 -9.70 2.50
N VAL A 267 12.35 -9.61 1.31
CA VAL A 267 12.66 -10.78 0.48
C VAL A 267 13.67 -11.68 1.19
N LEU A 268 14.77 -11.13 1.74
CA LEU A 268 15.74 -11.92 2.49
C LEU A 268 15.14 -12.56 3.74
N TYR A 269 14.25 -11.84 4.44
CA TYR A 269 13.57 -12.39 5.60
C TYR A 269 12.70 -13.57 5.24
N PHE A 270 11.81 -13.44 4.25
CA PHE A 270 10.94 -14.54 3.83
C PHE A 270 11.70 -15.67 3.14
N GLN A 271 12.84 -15.38 2.49
CA GLN A 271 13.75 -16.39 1.95
C GLN A 271 14.25 -17.35 3.03
N SER A 272 14.50 -16.86 4.25
CA SER A 272 14.95 -17.71 5.36
C SER A 272 13.93 -18.76 5.80
N PHE A 273 12.66 -18.61 5.42
CA PHE A 273 11.58 -19.57 5.66
C PHE A 273 11.28 -20.42 4.43
N SER A 274 11.20 -19.78 3.25
CA SER A 274 10.88 -20.48 2.01
C SER A 274 12.00 -21.42 1.56
N GLU A 275 13.24 -21.15 1.96
CA GLU A 275 14.47 -21.83 1.52
C GLU A 275 14.60 -21.91 -0.01
N ARG A 276 13.96 -20.97 -0.72
CA ARG A 276 13.94 -20.88 -2.18
C ARG A 276 14.85 -19.76 -2.67
N ALA A 277 15.51 -19.99 -3.79
CA ALA A 277 16.29 -18.94 -4.45
C ALA A 277 15.37 -17.82 -4.93
N ILE A 278 15.85 -16.58 -4.87
CA ILE A 278 15.20 -15.45 -5.56
C ILE A 278 15.17 -15.77 -7.07
N PRO A 279 14.04 -15.56 -7.77
CA PRO A 279 13.91 -15.89 -9.19
C PRO A 279 15.06 -15.37 -10.06
N PRO A 280 15.54 -16.16 -11.04
CA PRO A 280 16.60 -15.73 -11.93
C PRO A 280 16.17 -14.50 -12.72
N GLY A 281 17.09 -13.53 -12.88
CA GLY A 281 16.84 -12.27 -13.58
C GLY A 281 16.46 -11.10 -12.67
N LEU A 282 16.05 -11.37 -11.42
CA LEU A 282 15.94 -10.33 -10.40
C LEU A 282 17.32 -10.00 -9.82
N LYS A 283 17.58 -8.71 -9.60
CA LYS A 283 18.82 -8.24 -8.95
C LYS A 283 18.94 -8.92 -7.58
N GLN A 284 20.12 -9.37 -7.18
CA GLN A 284 20.29 -9.89 -5.82
C GLN A 284 20.33 -8.74 -4.79
N PRO A 285 19.85 -8.96 -3.55
CA PRO A 285 19.94 -7.98 -2.48
C PRO A 285 21.37 -7.49 -2.25
N ASP A 286 21.53 -6.20 -1.96
CA ASP A 286 22.86 -5.58 -1.87
C ASP A 286 23.62 -5.99 -0.58
N HIS A 287 22.90 -6.43 0.45
CA HIS A 287 23.44 -6.81 1.75
C HIS A 287 22.76 -8.06 2.35
N SER A 288 23.25 -8.57 3.49
CA SER A 288 22.65 -9.72 4.19
C SER A 288 21.43 -9.33 5.05
N LEU A 289 20.64 -10.32 5.46
CA LEU A 289 19.52 -10.11 6.38
C LEU A 289 19.97 -9.50 7.72
N GLU A 290 21.12 -9.94 8.23
CA GLU A 290 21.72 -9.42 9.47
C GLU A 290 22.09 -7.95 9.35
N TYR A 291 22.56 -7.52 8.17
CA TYR A 291 22.81 -6.10 7.91
C TYR A 291 21.52 -5.29 8.04
N TYR A 292 20.44 -5.70 7.37
CA TYR A 292 19.16 -4.96 7.43
C TYR A 292 18.54 -4.97 8.83
N LYS A 293 18.62 -6.10 9.56
CA LYS A 293 18.22 -6.20 10.97
C LYS A 293 19.04 -5.29 11.90
N GLY A 294 20.30 -5.02 11.53
CA GLY A 294 21.23 -4.22 12.31
C GLY A 294 21.10 -2.71 12.09
N LEU A 295 20.32 -2.25 11.10
CA LEU A 295 20.12 -0.83 10.84
C LEU A 295 19.45 -0.14 12.03
N LYS A 296 19.96 1.02 12.41
CA LYS A 296 19.44 1.85 13.50
C LYS A 296 19.16 3.25 12.99
N PHE A 297 17.99 3.77 13.31
CA PHE A 297 17.54 5.10 12.89
C PHE A 297 17.47 6.00 14.11
N SER A 298 18.45 6.90 14.25
CA SER A 298 18.43 7.90 15.32
C SER A 298 17.42 9.03 15.04
N ASN A 299 17.17 9.30 13.75
CA ASN A 299 16.21 10.29 13.28
C ASN A 299 15.22 9.59 12.34
N VAL A 300 13.99 9.37 12.80
CA VAL A 300 12.89 8.89 11.96
C VAL A 300 12.21 10.13 11.35
N PRO A 301 12.00 10.22 10.03
CA PRO A 301 11.31 11.37 9.43
C PRO A 301 10.00 11.67 10.15
N GLY A 302 9.59 12.93 10.33
CA GLY A 302 8.28 13.26 10.92
C GLY A 302 8.07 12.90 12.40
N ARG A 303 9.14 12.61 13.16
CA ARG A 303 9.16 12.58 14.63
C ARG A 303 10.05 13.67 15.20
#